data_AF-A0A841H2I3-F1
#
_entry.id   AF-A0A841H2I3-F1
#
_cell.length_a   1.000
_cell.length_b   1.000
_cell.length_c   1.000
_cell.angle_alpha   90.00
_cell.angle_beta   90.00
_cell.angle_gamma   90.00
#
_symmetry.space_group_name_H-M   'P 1'
#
loop_
_entity.id
_entity.type
_entity.pdbx_description
1 polymer ?
#
loop_
_entity_poly.entity_id
_entity_poly.type
_entity_poly.pdbx_seq_one_letter_code
_entity_poly.pdbx_strand_id
1 'polypeptide(L)'
;MIDEWLPIRYRDFYDVPRLIVVTLATRNYLLDCPFDDNLDDYPDKYQIYVLESLEGLQDADWRNFADQGRWIGDVEVDAIEFDSSRRAAIRHESLQFVLGLVV
;
A
#
# COMPACT_ATOMS: atom_id res chain seq x y z
N MET A 1 12.43 19.70 1.80
CA MET A 1 12.20 18.86 2.99
C MET A 1 11.48 17.63 2.50
N ILE A 2 11.96 16.44 2.84
CA ILE A 2 11.23 15.20 2.58
C ILE A 2 10.26 15.08 3.74
N ASP A 3 8.96 14.97 3.47
CA ASP A 3 7.98 14.73 4.53
C ASP A 3 8.24 13.34 5.11
N GLU A 4 8.42 13.27 6.43
CA GLU A 4 8.69 12.02 7.17
C GLU A 4 7.54 11.01 6.99
N TRP A 5 6.32 11.52 6.74
CA TRP A 5 5.08 10.76 6.67
C TRP A 5 4.40 11.01 5.32
N LEU A 6 4.18 9.93 4.56
CA LEU A 6 3.47 9.95 3.29
C LEU A 6 1.98 9.74 3.55
N PRO A 7 1.12 10.71 3.20
CA PRO A 7 -0.31 10.54 3.35
C PRO A 7 -0.79 9.38 2.47
N ILE A 8 -1.64 8.54 3.02
CA ILE A 8 -2.22 7.41 2.29
C ILE A 8 -3.71 7.59 2.10
N ARG A 9 -4.23 6.94 1.07
CA ARG A 9 -5.66 6.65 0.98
C ARG A 9 -5.81 5.14 1.10
N TYR A 10 -6.77 4.67 1.87
CA TYR A 10 -6.97 3.24 2.04
C TYR A 10 -8.45 2.85 1.99
N ARG A 11 -8.66 1.59 1.65
CA ARG A 11 -9.91 0.85 1.80
C ARG A 11 -9.65 -0.43 2.56
N ASP A 12 -10.71 -0.92 3.18
CA ASP A 12 -10.74 -2.14 4.00
C ASP A 12 -9.76 -2.07 5.18
N PHE A 13 -10.29 -2.13 6.40
CA PHE A 13 -9.50 -1.98 7.62
C PHE A 13 -9.85 -3.10 8.58
N TYR A 14 -8.83 -3.87 8.95
CA TYR A 14 -8.91 -4.85 10.04
C TYR A 14 -7.99 -4.37 11.17
N ASP A 15 -6.84 -5.01 11.36
CA ASP A 15 -5.80 -4.51 12.28
C ASP A 15 -4.92 -3.45 11.64
N VAL A 16 -4.75 -3.53 10.32
CA VAL A 16 -4.05 -2.58 9.44
C VAL A 16 -4.90 -2.31 8.19
N PRO A 17 -4.65 -1.22 7.44
CA PRO A 17 -5.31 -1.01 6.16
C PRO A 17 -4.94 -2.13 5.18
N ARG A 18 -5.93 -2.71 4.50
CA ARG A 18 -5.71 -3.88 3.64
C ARG A 18 -5.54 -3.54 2.17
N LEU A 19 -6.01 -2.36 1.75
CA LEU A 19 -5.84 -1.85 0.39
C LEU A 19 -5.41 -0.39 0.45
N ILE A 20 -4.15 -0.10 0.15
CA ILE A 20 -3.54 1.21 0.32
C ILE A 20 -3.06 1.76 -1.01
N VAL A 21 -3.34 3.03 -1.25
CA VAL A 21 -2.72 3.82 -2.31
C VAL A 21 -1.88 4.93 -1.70
N VAL A 22 -0.63 4.99 -2.13
CA VAL A 22 0.35 5.98 -1.68
C VAL A 22 1.14 6.50 -2.88
N THR A 23 1.43 7.79 -2.88
CA THR A 23 2.29 8.42 -3.89
C THR A 23 3.65 8.70 -3.27
N LEU A 24 4.70 8.14 -3.86
CA LEU A 24 6.08 8.39 -3.48
C LEU A 24 6.82 9.04 -4.66
N ALA A 25 7.37 10.23 -4.42
CA ALA A 25 7.92 11.12 -5.44
C ALA A 25 6.91 11.44 -6.57
N THR A 26 6.96 10.69 -7.67
CA THR A 26 6.07 10.86 -8.84
C THR A 26 5.36 9.58 -9.26
N ARG A 27 5.50 8.51 -8.46
CA ARG A 27 4.92 7.19 -8.75
C ARG A 27 3.86 6.84 -7.72
N ASN A 28 2.84 6.18 -8.21
CA ASN A 28 1.74 5.68 -7.40
C ASN A 28 1.95 4.19 -7.14
N TYR A 29 1.77 3.81 -5.89
CA TYR A 29 1.90 2.44 -5.44
C TYR A 29 0.59 1.98 -4.83
N LEU A 30 0.20 0.76 -5.18
CA LEU A 30 -0.85 0.01 -4.52
C LEU A 30 -0.19 -1.02 -3.60
N LEU A 31 -0.61 -1.05 -2.35
CA LEU A 31 -0.31 -2.15 -1.44
C LEU A 31 -1.63 -2.89 -1.20
N ASP A 32 -1.70 -4.13 -1.66
CA ASP A 32 -2.90 -4.96 -1.58
C ASP A 32 -2.65 -6.18 -0.69
N CYS A 33 -3.53 -6.41 0.28
CA CYS A 33 -3.53 -7.53 1.19
C CYS A 33 -4.96 -8.09 1.23
N PRO A 34 -5.38 -8.83 0.19
CA PRO A 34 -6.71 -9.39 0.12
C PRO A 34 -6.88 -10.50 1.16
N PHE A 35 -8.12 -10.77 1.53
CA PHE A 35 -8.44 -11.93 2.37
C PHE A 35 -8.16 -13.22 1.59
N ASP A 36 -7.49 -14.20 2.21
CA ASP A 36 -7.24 -15.51 1.61
C ASP A 36 -8.21 -16.54 2.20
N ASP A 37 -9.19 -16.95 1.41
CA ASP A 37 -10.20 -17.94 1.82
C ASP A 37 -9.60 -19.30 2.21
N ASN A 38 -8.39 -19.64 1.74
CA ASN A 38 -7.73 -20.90 2.13
C ASN A 38 -7.08 -20.80 3.51
N LEU A 39 -6.60 -19.61 3.87
CA LEU A 39 -6.06 -19.31 5.20
C LEU A 39 -7.17 -18.98 6.20
N ASP A 40 -8.36 -18.60 5.69
CA ASP A 40 -9.43 -17.98 6.45
C ASP A 40 -8.93 -16.75 7.24
N ASP A 41 -7.96 -16.03 6.64
CA ASP A 41 -7.29 -14.88 7.25
C ASP A 41 -6.66 -13.97 6.19
N TYR A 42 -6.21 -12.80 6.61
CA TYR A 42 -5.35 -11.92 5.82
C TYR A 42 -3.89 -12.38 5.91
N PRO A 43 -3.19 -12.51 4.77
CA PRO A 43 -1.75 -12.75 4.77
C PRO A 43 -0.97 -11.69 5.56
N ASP A 44 0.21 -12.07 6.02
CA ASP A 44 1.18 -11.18 6.66
C ASP A 44 1.94 -10.30 5.65
N LYS A 45 1.51 -10.28 4.39
CA LYS A 45 2.18 -9.59 3.29
C LYS A 45 1.25 -8.69 2.50
N TYR A 46 1.79 -7.56 2.05
CA TYR A 46 1.25 -6.78 0.96
C TYR A 46 1.87 -7.21 -0.36
N GLN A 47 1.02 -7.38 -1.37
CA GLN A 47 1.40 -7.39 -2.78
C GLN A 47 1.54 -5.94 -3.24
N ILE A 48 2.67 -5.60 -3.86
CA ILE A 48 3.00 -4.24 -4.26
C ILE A 48 2.88 -4.10 -5.78
N TYR A 49 2.12 -3.09 -6.21
CA TYR A 49 1.96 -2.75 -7.61
C TYR A 49 2.35 -1.30 -7.87
N VAL A 50 2.95 -1.06 -9.04
CA VAL A 50 3.12 0.29 -9.58
C VAL A 50 1.92 0.61 -10.44
N LEU A 51 1.23 1.71 -10.14
CA LEU A 51 0.10 2.21 -10.91
C LEU A 51 0.57 3.32 -11.87
N GLU A 52 0.17 3.23 -13.14
CA GLU A 52 0.46 4.28 -14.14
C GLU A 52 -0.46 5.50 -13.99
N SER A 53 -1.67 5.30 -13.45
CA SER A 53 -2.67 6.35 -13.22
C SER A 53 -3.47 6.06 -11.95
N LEU A 54 -4.01 7.13 -11.34
CA LEU A 54 -5.02 7.05 -10.27
C LEU A 54 -6.43 7.42 -10.77
N GLU A 55 -6.62 7.47 -12.08
CA GLU A 55 -7.94 7.61 -12.68
C GLU A 55 -8.85 6.45 -12.22
N GLY A 56 -10.09 6.75 -11.84
CA GLY A 56 -11.01 5.76 -11.27
C GLY A 56 -10.80 5.49 -9.77
N LEU A 57 -9.80 6.09 -9.09
CA LEU A 57 -9.62 5.89 -7.64
C LEU A 57 -10.77 6.50 -6.82
N GLN A 58 -11.59 7.37 -7.42
CA GLN A 58 -12.79 7.89 -6.77
C GLN A 58 -13.96 6.90 -6.80
N ASP A 59 -13.87 5.83 -7.60
CA ASP A 59 -14.90 4.81 -7.68
C ASP A 59 -14.84 3.87 -6.47
N ALA A 60 -16.00 3.33 -6.11
CA ALA A 60 -16.18 2.56 -4.89
C ALA A 60 -15.52 1.17 -4.91
N ASP A 61 -14.89 0.77 -6.01
CA ASP A 61 -14.35 -0.58 -6.18
C ASP A 61 -12.86 -0.55 -6.52
N TRP A 62 -12.06 -0.32 -5.49
CA TRP A 62 -10.59 -0.34 -5.59
C TRP A 62 -10.04 -1.75 -5.81
N ARG A 63 -10.86 -2.80 -5.68
CA ARG A 63 -10.41 -4.20 -5.74
C ARG A 63 -9.84 -4.58 -7.11
N ASN A 64 -10.20 -3.85 -8.16
CA ASN A 64 -9.68 -4.06 -9.51
C ASN A 64 -8.44 -3.18 -9.82
N PHE A 65 -7.86 -2.48 -8.84
CA PHE A 65 -6.65 -1.68 -9.08
C PHE A 65 -5.40 -2.53 -9.22
N ALA A 66 -5.36 -3.72 -8.61
CA ALA A 66 -4.29 -4.68 -8.83
C ALA A 66 -4.16 -5.04 -10.32
N ASP A 67 -5.28 -5.22 -11.02
CA ASP A 67 -5.33 -5.53 -12.46
C ASP A 67 -4.81 -4.39 -13.35
N GLN A 68 -4.84 -3.16 -12.84
CA GLN A 68 -4.36 -1.96 -13.55
C GLN A 68 -2.89 -1.65 -13.23
N GLY A 69 -2.33 -2.34 -12.24
CA GLY A 69 -0.97 -2.16 -11.78
C GLY A 69 -0.02 -3.21 -12.32
N ARG A 70 1.27 -2.86 -12.40
CA ARG A 70 2.33 -3.85 -12.59
C ARG A 70 2.82 -4.31 -11.22
N TRP A 71 2.64 -5.58 -10.89
CA TRP A 71 3.23 -6.18 -9.69
C TRP A 71 4.75 -6.05 -9.70
N ILE A 72 5.33 -5.68 -8.55
CA ILE A 72 6.78 -5.50 -8.37
C ILE A 72 7.36 -6.30 -7.22
N GLY A 73 6.54 -6.97 -6.41
CA GLY A 73 6.99 -7.81 -5.31
C GLY A 73 6.01 -7.85 -4.15
N ASP A 74 6.38 -8.62 -3.14
CA ASP A 74 5.63 -8.74 -1.89
C ASP A 74 6.49 -8.21 -0.73
N VAL A 75 5.84 -7.67 0.29
CA VAL A 75 6.50 -7.14 1.49
C VAL A 75 5.74 -7.53 2.74
N GLU A 76 6.44 -7.87 3.81
CA GLU A 76 5.85 -8.09 5.13
C GLU A 76 5.08 -6.84 5.59
N VAL A 77 3.88 -7.01 6.12
CA VAL A 77 3.05 -5.94 6.69
C VAL A 77 3.83 -5.19 7.77
N ASP A 78 4.59 -5.90 8.60
CA ASP A 78 5.40 -5.32 9.68
C ASP A 78 6.61 -4.51 9.19
N ALA A 79 6.96 -4.59 7.91
CA ALA A 79 7.98 -3.72 7.32
C ALA A 79 7.43 -2.34 6.92
N ILE A 80 6.11 -2.14 6.97
CA ILE A 80 5.44 -0.86 6.71
C ILE A 80 5.13 -0.18 8.04
N GLU A 81 5.80 0.94 8.32
CA GLU A 81 5.50 1.71 9.51
C GLU A 81 4.38 2.71 9.24
N PHE A 82 3.26 2.54 9.96
CA PHE A 82 2.14 3.46 9.91
C PHE A 82 2.23 4.50 11.03
N ASP A 83 1.66 5.68 10.79
CA ASP A 83 1.51 6.68 11.84
C ASP A 83 0.63 6.17 12.99
N SER A 84 0.75 6.80 14.17
CA SER A 84 -0.08 6.47 15.32
C SER A 84 -1.54 6.94 15.17
N SER A 85 -1.86 7.72 14.15
CA SER A 85 -3.17 8.37 13.96
C SER A 85 -4.04 7.60 12.95
N ARG A 86 -4.63 6.49 13.39
CA ARG A 86 -5.48 5.63 12.54
C ARG A 86 -4.81 5.22 11.22
N ARG A 87 -3.47 5.25 11.18
CA ARG A 87 -2.68 4.84 10.01
C ARG A 87 -3.03 5.70 8.79
N ALA A 88 -3.10 7.01 8.98
CA ALA A 88 -3.41 7.98 7.91
C ALA A 88 -2.21 8.26 7.01
N ALA A 89 -1.01 7.85 7.44
CA ALA A 89 0.22 7.96 6.70
C ALA A 89 1.15 6.75 6.92
N ILE A 90 2.06 6.54 5.98
CA ILE A 90 3.17 5.58 6.06
C ILE A 90 4.49 6.35 6.20
N ARG A 91 5.43 5.87 7.02
CA ARG A 91 6.76 6.46 7.13
C ARG A 91 7.46 6.39 5.77
N HIS A 92 7.95 7.53 5.30
CA HIS A 92 8.61 7.64 4.00
C HIS A 92 9.76 6.64 3.84
N GLU A 93 10.61 6.53 4.86
CA GLU A 93 11.79 5.66 4.84
C GLU A 93 11.45 4.17 4.79
N SER A 94 10.42 3.73 5.54
CA SER A 94 10.01 2.32 5.51
C SER A 94 9.52 1.92 4.12
N LEU A 95 8.74 2.79 3.46
CA LEU A 95 8.27 2.52 2.10
C LEU A 95 9.42 2.50 1.08
N GLN A 96 10.39 3.42 1.18
CA GLN A 96 11.53 3.41 0.27
C GLN A 96 12.42 2.16 0.44
N PHE A 97 12.60 1.72 1.69
CA PHE A 97 13.38 0.52 1.99
C PHE A 97 12.77 -0.72 1.34
N VAL A 98 11.46 -0.93 1.49
CA VAL A 98 10.77 -2.11 0.93
C VAL A 98 10.70 -2.09 -0.60
N LEU A 99 10.70 -0.90 -1.19
CA LEU A 99 10.78 -0.72 -2.65
C LEU A 99 12.20 -0.87 -3.20
N GLY A 100 13.22 -1.10 -2.34
CA GLY A 100 14.62 -1.20 -2.75
C GLY A 100 15.19 0.12 -3.29
N LEU A 101 14.64 1.26 -2.86
CA LEU A 101 15.04 2.60 -3.32
C LEU A 101 16.10 3.26 -2.42
N VAL A 102 16.49 2.60 -1.33
CA VAL A 102 17.59 3.01 -0.43
C VAL A 102 18.64 1.90 -0.44
N VAL A 103 19.90 2.26 -0.65
CA VAL A 103 21.10 1.39 -0.55
C VAL A 103 21.90 1.80 0.67
#